data_AF-A0A9D4UZ11-F1
#
_entry.id   AF-A0A9D4UZ11-F1
#
_cell.length_a   1.000
_cell.length_b   1.000
_cell.length_c   1.000
_cell.angle_alpha   90.00
_cell.angle_beta   90.00
_cell.angle_gamma   90.00
#
_symmetry.space_group_name_H-M   'P 1'
#
loop_
_entity.id
_entity.type
_entity.pdbx_description
1 polymer ?
#
loop_
_entity_poly.entity_id
_entity_poly.type
_entity_poly.pdbx_seq_one_letter_code
_entity_poly.pdbx_strand_id
1 'polypeptide(L)'
;MTARRAAQRSALPDHWDRDRHRSRHNSSLAKGENLQVECSTQSKAILKVFMYDLPSEFHFGMIEPTSVKEGHTWPSNLTHAVPYPGGLYQQHSPEYWLTLDLLSSNLKEEEDADYQIKETLKEASKRDDNESSSPRKREGGGTKGRPCVAIRARNARDADVYFVPFFASLSYNKYSRMRMKERDEELQRKVVEYVVRQEAWKRSRGRDHVIVMHHPNSLQMARELLGEAIFIVADFGRVSSKVSHLGKDVVAPYKHIIPTFYEDHTSFESRPTLLFFQGALHRKEGGFVRQKLYNLIKDEKGVVFRDESFSSASLKSATKGMRSSRFCLHLAGDTPSSNRLFDAIGNRQGAVSTQIVQMTTSSFQV
;
A
#
# COMPACT_ATOMS: atom_id res chain seq x y z
N MET A 1 38.13 -34.47 44.20
CA MET A 1 38.01 -35.69 43.38
C MET A 1 36.54 -35.99 43.18
N THR A 2 36.12 -35.99 41.91
CA THR A 2 35.00 -36.76 41.31
C THR A 2 33.66 -36.83 42.05
N ALA A 3 32.64 -36.18 41.48
CA ALA A 3 31.27 -36.66 41.54
C ALA A 3 30.59 -36.54 40.17
N ARG A 4 30.21 -37.69 39.63
CA ARG A 4 29.51 -37.93 38.37
C ARG A 4 28.08 -37.37 38.41
N ARG A 5 27.60 -36.81 37.30
CA ARG A 5 26.17 -36.82 36.97
C ARG A 5 25.98 -37.35 35.55
N ALA A 6 25.25 -38.46 35.49
CA ALA A 6 24.81 -39.14 34.29
C ALA A 6 23.73 -38.32 33.59
N ALA A 7 23.82 -38.23 32.26
CA ALA A 7 22.74 -37.77 31.40
C ALA A 7 21.84 -38.97 31.09
N GLN A 8 20.59 -38.91 31.52
CA GLN A 8 19.57 -39.91 31.22
C GLN A 8 18.65 -39.33 30.15
N ARG A 9 18.62 -40.00 29.00
CA ARG A 9 17.72 -39.75 27.86
C ARG A 9 16.29 -40.11 28.25
N SER A 10 15.33 -39.26 27.93
CA SER A 10 13.91 -39.64 27.83
C SER A 10 13.34 -39.13 26.51
N ALA A 11 12.91 -40.09 25.69
CA ALA A 11 12.36 -39.94 24.36
C ALA A 11 10.99 -39.26 24.36
N LEU A 12 10.68 -38.55 23.27
CA LEU A 12 9.33 -38.13 22.89
C LEU A 12 8.90 -38.93 21.63
N PRO A 13 7.61 -39.22 21.44
CA PRO A 13 7.17 -40.31 20.55
C PRO A 13 7.01 -39.88 19.09
N ASP A 14 7.50 -40.73 18.20
CA ASP A 14 7.20 -40.78 16.77
C ASP A 14 5.80 -41.40 16.55
N HIS A 15 4.88 -40.64 15.95
CA HIS A 15 3.69 -41.18 15.30
C HIS A 15 3.09 -40.10 14.39
N TRP A 16 3.38 -40.18 13.10
CA TRP A 16 2.49 -39.75 12.00
C TRP A 16 2.95 -40.49 10.74
N ASP A 17 2.57 -41.76 10.60
CA ASP A 17 2.63 -42.47 9.32
C ASP A 17 1.21 -42.88 8.88
N ARG A 18 0.94 -42.65 7.59
CA ARG A 18 -0.14 -43.19 6.75
C ARG A 18 -1.59 -42.99 7.19
N ASP A 19 -2.28 -42.15 6.42
CA ASP A 19 -3.47 -42.64 5.73
C ASP A 19 -3.48 -42.25 4.25
N ARG A 20 -3.45 -43.31 3.43
CA ARG A 20 -3.42 -43.29 1.97
C ARG A 20 -4.84 -43.64 1.52
N HIS A 21 -5.69 -42.64 1.27
CA HIS A 21 -6.94 -42.87 0.55
C HIS A 21 -6.88 -42.30 -0.86
N ARG A 22 -6.64 -43.23 -1.78
CA ARG A 22 -6.76 -43.12 -3.23
C ARG A 22 -8.22 -42.85 -3.58
N SER A 23 -8.54 -41.68 -4.12
CA SER A 23 -9.80 -41.46 -4.83
C SER A 23 -9.53 -40.81 -6.19
N ARG A 24 -10.24 -41.35 -7.18
CA ARG A 24 -10.01 -41.24 -8.62
C ARG A 24 -10.20 -39.81 -9.12
N HIS A 25 -9.27 -39.35 -9.95
CA HIS A 25 -9.50 -38.20 -10.83
C HIS A 25 -10.64 -38.54 -11.80
N ASN A 26 -11.79 -37.90 -11.60
CA ASN A 26 -12.77 -37.71 -12.67
C ASN A 26 -12.62 -36.27 -13.15
N SER A 27 -12.01 -36.10 -14.31
CA SER A 27 -11.97 -34.86 -15.05
C SER A 27 -13.34 -34.61 -15.69
N SER A 28 -14.23 -33.91 -15.00
CA SER A 28 -15.34 -33.22 -15.65
C SER A 28 -15.03 -31.73 -15.63
N LEU A 29 -14.65 -31.25 -16.82
CA LEU A 29 -14.46 -29.86 -17.20
C LEU A 29 -15.74 -29.07 -16.86
N ALA A 30 -15.81 -28.48 -15.67
CA ALA A 30 -16.77 -27.42 -15.40
C ALA A 30 -16.22 -26.16 -16.10
N LYS A 31 -16.77 -25.86 -17.28
CA LYS A 31 -16.55 -24.60 -17.98
C LYS A 31 -16.83 -23.48 -16.98
N GLY A 32 -15.79 -22.75 -16.59
CA GLY A 32 -15.93 -21.54 -15.81
C GLY A 32 -16.75 -20.54 -16.61
N GLU A 33 -18.00 -20.34 -16.22
CA GLU A 33 -18.79 -19.23 -16.72
C GLU A 33 -18.09 -17.95 -16.28
N ASN A 34 -17.58 -17.25 -17.29
CA ASN A 34 -16.94 -15.96 -17.17
C ASN A 34 -18.04 -14.95 -16.82
N LEU A 35 -18.30 -14.74 -15.52
CA LEU A 35 -19.21 -13.69 -15.03
C LEU A 35 -18.57 -12.32 -15.31
N GLN A 36 -18.71 -11.86 -16.56
CA GLN A 36 -18.52 -10.47 -16.94
C GLN A 36 -19.67 -9.67 -16.33
N VAL A 37 -19.42 -9.05 -15.19
CA VAL A 37 -20.36 -8.15 -14.56
C VAL A 37 -19.91 -6.72 -14.83
N GLU A 38 -20.53 -6.12 -15.84
CA GLU A 38 -20.41 -4.71 -16.20
C GLU A 38 -20.94 -3.83 -15.05
N CYS A 39 -20.15 -2.84 -14.62
CA CYS A 39 -20.40 -2.00 -13.44
C CYS A 39 -21.40 -0.86 -13.73
N SER A 40 -22.53 -1.18 -14.35
CA SER A 40 -23.55 -0.19 -14.73
C SER A 40 -24.68 -0.06 -13.72
N THR A 41 -24.72 -0.90 -12.67
CA THR A 41 -25.82 -0.92 -11.69
C THR A 41 -25.33 -1.16 -10.26
N GLN A 42 -25.79 -0.30 -9.34
CA GLN A 42 -25.54 -0.36 -7.88
C GLN A 42 -25.96 -1.73 -7.26
N SER A 43 -26.74 -2.54 -7.97
CA SER A 43 -27.22 -3.87 -7.55
C SER A 43 -26.18 -4.98 -7.66
N LYS A 44 -25.05 -4.77 -8.36
CA LYS A 44 -24.03 -5.82 -8.57
C LYS A 44 -22.69 -5.57 -7.88
N ALA A 45 -22.52 -4.44 -7.21
CA ALA A 45 -21.32 -4.14 -6.45
C ALA A 45 -21.27 -4.97 -5.15
N ILE A 46 -20.09 -5.49 -4.81
CA ILE A 46 -19.89 -6.26 -3.56
C ILE A 46 -19.94 -5.33 -2.34
N LEU A 47 -19.47 -4.09 -2.47
CA LEU A 47 -19.43 -3.10 -1.40
C LEU A 47 -19.95 -1.73 -1.86
N LYS A 48 -20.93 -1.17 -1.17
CA LYS A 48 -21.44 0.19 -1.39
C LYS A 48 -20.87 1.13 -0.34
N VAL A 49 -20.16 2.16 -0.79
CA VAL A 49 -19.41 3.07 0.08
C VAL A 49 -20.01 4.46 0.01
N PHE A 50 -20.58 4.97 1.10
CA PHE A 50 -20.92 6.39 1.17
C PHE A 50 -19.66 7.18 1.48
N MET A 51 -19.31 8.14 0.63
CA MET A 51 -18.16 9.01 0.85
C MET A 51 -18.64 10.40 1.23
N TYR A 52 -18.21 10.90 2.40
CA TYR A 52 -18.54 12.24 2.86
C TYR A 52 -18.00 13.31 1.91
N ASP A 53 -18.79 14.35 1.64
CA ASP A 53 -18.37 15.53 0.86
C ASP A 53 -17.64 16.53 1.77
N LEU A 54 -16.48 16.13 2.29
CA LEU A 54 -15.63 17.03 3.08
C LEU A 54 -15.09 18.19 2.24
N PRO A 55 -14.97 19.42 2.78
CA PRO A 55 -14.36 20.53 2.06
C PRO A 55 -12.96 20.21 1.50
N SER A 56 -12.57 20.88 0.41
CA SER A 56 -11.32 20.57 -0.30
C SER A 56 -10.04 20.72 0.54
N GLU A 57 -10.08 21.50 1.62
CA GLU A 57 -9.00 21.62 2.62
C GLU A 57 -8.63 20.30 3.30
N PHE A 58 -9.52 19.31 3.30
CA PHE A 58 -9.27 17.98 3.88
C PHE A 58 -8.61 17.00 2.90
N HIS A 59 -8.49 17.33 1.61
CA HIS A 59 -7.96 16.40 0.61
C HIS A 59 -7.22 17.09 -0.55
N PHE A 60 -7.78 17.08 -1.77
CA PHE A 60 -7.17 17.61 -2.99
C PHE A 60 -6.76 19.10 -2.90
N GLY A 61 -7.33 19.91 -2.00
CA GLY A 61 -6.88 21.29 -1.75
C GLY A 61 -5.51 21.37 -1.06
N MET A 62 -5.01 20.27 -0.50
CA MET A 62 -3.63 20.16 -0.01
C MET A 62 -2.60 19.87 -1.11
N ILE A 63 -3.04 19.48 -2.32
CA ILE A 63 -2.15 19.15 -3.42
C ILE A 63 -1.93 20.41 -4.27
N GLU A 64 -0.66 20.73 -4.57
CA GLU A 64 -0.29 21.91 -5.36
C GLU A 64 0.30 21.48 -6.71
N PRO A 65 -0.12 22.09 -7.84
CA PRO A 65 -1.21 23.07 -7.95
C PRO A 65 -2.57 22.44 -7.63
N THR A 66 -3.50 23.21 -7.04
CA THR A 66 -4.84 22.70 -6.70
C THR A 66 -5.63 22.38 -7.98
N SER A 67 -6.27 21.21 -8.01
CA SER A 67 -7.23 20.82 -9.07
C SER A 67 -8.68 21.17 -8.72
N VAL A 68 -8.91 21.69 -7.51
CA VAL A 68 -10.25 22.01 -7.02
C VAL A 68 -10.48 23.51 -7.12
N LYS A 69 -11.55 23.88 -7.82
CA LYS A 69 -12.03 25.26 -7.92
C LYS A 69 -12.58 25.72 -6.58
N GLU A 70 -12.55 27.03 -6.33
CA GLU A 70 -13.15 27.61 -5.13
C GLU A 70 -14.64 27.21 -5.01
N GLY A 71 -15.08 26.92 -3.79
CA GLY A 71 -16.44 26.45 -3.50
C GLY A 71 -16.76 25.02 -3.92
N HIS A 72 -15.84 24.27 -4.53
CA HIS A 72 -16.06 22.88 -4.93
C HIS A 72 -15.42 21.90 -3.94
N THR A 73 -16.08 20.76 -3.74
CA THR A 73 -15.56 19.63 -2.97
C THR A 73 -14.54 18.85 -3.81
N TRP A 74 -14.91 18.42 -5.01
CA TRP A 74 -14.11 17.50 -5.82
C TRP A 74 -13.49 18.17 -7.05
N PRO A 75 -12.38 17.63 -7.60
CA PRO A 75 -11.88 18.05 -8.91
C PRO A 75 -12.93 17.87 -10.01
N SER A 76 -13.06 18.84 -10.91
CA SER A 76 -14.04 18.76 -12.02
C SER A 76 -13.66 17.73 -13.09
N ASN A 77 -12.37 17.40 -13.21
CA ASN A 77 -11.85 16.45 -14.18
C ASN A 77 -11.01 15.40 -13.46
N LEU A 78 -11.57 14.19 -13.33
CA LEU A 78 -10.93 13.07 -12.62
C LEU A 78 -9.85 12.38 -13.45
N THR A 79 -9.91 12.45 -14.79
CA THR A 79 -8.86 11.90 -15.68
C THR A 79 -7.59 12.75 -15.67
N HIS A 80 -7.70 14.03 -15.30
CA HIS A 80 -6.59 14.97 -15.11
C HIS A 80 -6.38 15.34 -13.63
N ALA A 81 -6.84 14.50 -12.69
CA ALA A 81 -6.60 14.75 -11.27
C ALA A 81 -5.09 14.94 -11.02
N VAL A 82 -4.74 16.00 -10.28
CA VAL A 82 -3.34 16.41 -10.11
C VAL A 82 -2.55 15.26 -9.50
N PRO A 83 -1.40 14.88 -10.10
CA PRO A 83 -0.58 13.80 -9.60
C PRO A 83 -0.29 13.98 -8.11
N TYR A 84 -0.54 12.92 -7.33
CA TYR A 84 -0.19 12.93 -5.91
C TYR A 84 1.29 13.32 -5.72
N PRO A 85 1.62 14.17 -4.74
CA PRO A 85 2.99 14.64 -4.53
C PRO A 85 4.01 13.50 -4.56
N GLY A 86 5.04 13.66 -5.38
CA GLY A 86 6.06 12.65 -5.63
C GLY A 86 6.94 12.31 -4.43
N GLY A 87 7.90 11.41 -4.65
CA GLY A 87 8.93 11.07 -3.66
C GLY A 87 8.38 10.33 -2.44
N LEU A 88 8.85 10.72 -1.25
CA LEU A 88 8.50 10.04 0.01
C LEU A 88 7.00 10.15 0.35
N TYR A 89 6.30 11.15 -0.18
CA TYR A 89 4.87 11.31 0.08
C TYR A 89 4.05 10.17 -0.53
N GLN A 90 4.46 9.64 -1.68
CA GLN A 90 3.72 8.57 -2.38
C GLN A 90 3.59 7.29 -1.56
N GLN A 91 4.48 7.08 -0.59
CA GLN A 91 4.45 5.96 0.34
C GLN A 91 3.08 5.88 1.05
N HIS A 92 2.53 7.03 1.43
CA HIS A 92 1.27 7.11 2.18
C HIS A 92 0.15 7.73 1.35
N SER A 93 0.03 7.30 0.09
CA SER A 93 -1.02 7.74 -0.83
C SER A 93 -2.33 6.91 -0.89
N PRO A 94 -2.61 5.86 -0.08
CA PRO A 94 -3.88 5.12 -0.21
C PRO A 94 -5.14 5.98 -0.15
N GLU A 95 -5.15 7.02 0.70
CA GLU A 95 -6.24 8.00 0.79
C GLU A 95 -6.57 8.67 -0.55
N TYR A 96 -5.55 9.04 -1.32
CA TYR A 96 -5.74 9.63 -2.65
C TYR A 96 -6.31 8.62 -3.65
N TRP A 97 -5.72 7.42 -3.71
CA TRP A 97 -6.13 6.39 -4.68
C TRP A 97 -7.53 5.86 -4.40
N LEU A 98 -7.88 5.63 -3.13
CA LEU A 98 -9.22 5.20 -2.74
C LEU A 98 -10.27 6.26 -3.05
N THR A 99 -9.97 7.54 -2.79
CA THR A 99 -10.90 8.63 -3.12
C THR A 99 -11.10 8.75 -4.63
N LEU A 100 -10.04 8.70 -5.44
CA LEU A 100 -10.18 8.70 -6.90
C LEU A 100 -10.94 7.48 -7.41
N ASP A 101 -10.67 6.30 -6.84
CA ASP A 101 -11.35 5.08 -7.21
C ASP A 101 -12.87 5.19 -7.00
N LEU A 102 -13.29 5.63 -5.81
CA LEU A 102 -14.69 5.88 -5.48
C LEU A 102 -15.32 6.99 -6.33
N LEU A 103 -14.60 8.08 -6.59
CA LEU A 103 -15.08 9.15 -7.47
C LEU A 103 -15.32 8.67 -8.90
N SER A 104 -14.44 7.80 -9.41
CA SER A 104 -14.55 7.22 -10.74
C SER A 104 -15.56 6.08 -10.84
N SER A 105 -15.93 5.45 -9.72
CA SER A 105 -16.76 4.22 -9.70
C SER A 105 -18.19 4.38 -10.26
N ASN A 106 -18.71 5.61 -10.30
CA ASN A 106 -20.03 5.93 -10.83
C ASN A 106 -19.97 6.63 -12.20
N LEU A 107 -18.77 6.89 -12.72
CA LEU A 107 -18.66 7.35 -14.09
C LEU A 107 -19.10 6.18 -14.95
N LYS A 108 -20.19 6.39 -15.71
CA LYS A 108 -20.46 5.50 -16.83
C LYS A 108 -19.20 5.50 -17.68
N GLU A 109 -18.85 4.36 -18.28
CA GLU A 109 -17.98 4.34 -19.45
C GLU A 109 -18.73 5.11 -20.57
N GLU A 110 -18.88 6.42 -20.42
CA GLU A 110 -19.40 7.30 -21.46
C GLU A 110 -18.32 7.34 -22.53
N GLU A 111 -18.71 6.90 -23.73
CA GLU A 111 -17.93 6.72 -24.96
C GLU A 111 -17.20 7.99 -25.46
N ASP A 112 -17.05 9.02 -24.64
CA ASP A 112 -16.45 10.31 -24.99
C ASP A 112 -14.92 10.36 -24.79
N ALA A 113 -14.35 9.43 -24.02
CA ALA A 113 -12.90 9.38 -23.83
C ALA A 113 -12.15 8.84 -25.07
N ASP A 114 -12.78 7.92 -25.82
CA ASP A 114 -12.16 7.28 -26.97
C ASP A 114 -12.16 8.18 -28.22
N TYR A 115 -13.15 9.08 -28.36
CA TYR A 115 -13.21 10.07 -29.44
C TYR A 115 -12.08 11.10 -29.33
N GLN A 116 -11.86 11.63 -28.12
CA GLN A 116 -10.81 12.64 -27.88
C GLN A 116 -9.39 12.08 -27.98
N ILE A 117 -9.18 10.82 -27.59
CA ILE A 117 -7.89 10.13 -27.76
C ILE A 117 -7.58 9.93 -29.25
N LYS A 118 -8.57 9.53 -30.06
CA LYS A 118 -8.40 9.35 -31.52
C LYS A 118 -8.13 10.67 -32.25
N GLU A 119 -8.73 11.77 -31.80
CA GLU A 119 -8.54 13.09 -32.38
C GLU A 119 -7.15 13.66 -32.04
N THR A 120 -6.72 13.53 -30.78
CA THR A 120 -5.39 13.92 -30.32
C THR A 120 -4.27 13.08 -30.96
N LEU A 121 -4.50 11.77 -31.17
CA LEU A 121 -3.54 10.90 -31.88
C LEU A 121 -3.49 11.18 -33.39
N LYS A 122 -4.60 11.60 -34.00
CA LYS A 122 -4.63 12.07 -35.41
C LYS A 122 -3.87 13.38 -35.59
N GLU A 123 -3.90 14.27 -34.60
CA GLU A 123 -3.14 15.53 -34.62
C GLU A 123 -1.66 15.32 -34.33
N ALA A 124 -1.31 14.39 -33.44
CA ALA A 124 0.07 13.99 -33.17
C ALA A 124 0.72 13.28 -34.38
N SER A 125 -0.04 12.42 -35.07
CA SER A 125 0.44 11.71 -36.27
C SER A 125 0.64 12.61 -37.49
N LYS A 126 0.20 13.87 -37.47
CA LYS A 126 0.47 14.87 -38.53
C LYS A 126 1.73 15.70 -38.28
N ARG A 127 2.40 15.55 -37.13
CA ARG A 127 3.56 16.37 -36.76
C ARG A 127 4.91 15.66 -36.85
N ASP A 128 4.93 14.34 -36.96
CA ASP A 128 6.17 13.55 -36.99
C ASP A 128 6.28 12.71 -38.28
N ASP A 129 6.39 13.37 -39.43
CA ASP A 129 6.95 12.77 -40.65
C ASP A 129 8.45 13.10 -40.74
N ASN A 130 9.26 12.65 -39.78
CA ASN A 130 10.69 12.37 -40.01
C ASN A 130 11.37 11.67 -38.81
N GLU A 131 11.22 10.34 -38.66
CA GLU A 131 12.36 9.48 -38.32
C GLU A 131 11.99 7.99 -38.43
N SER A 132 12.80 7.25 -39.17
CA SER A 132 12.59 5.83 -39.43
C SER A 132 12.84 4.97 -38.19
N SER A 133 11.81 4.31 -37.68
CA SER A 133 11.97 2.99 -37.04
C SER A 133 10.65 2.22 -37.07
N SER A 134 10.72 0.95 -37.47
CA SER A 134 9.56 0.07 -37.69
C SER A 134 8.72 -0.15 -36.41
N PRO A 135 7.38 0.02 -36.45
CA PRO A 135 6.54 -0.29 -35.30
C PRO A 135 6.18 -1.77 -35.26
N ARG A 136 6.50 -2.43 -34.13
CA ARG A 136 5.94 -3.76 -33.80
C ARG A 136 4.43 -3.61 -33.54
N LYS A 137 3.62 -4.39 -34.26
CA LYS A 137 2.18 -4.56 -34.01
C LYS A 137 1.95 -4.91 -32.53
N ARG A 138 1.29 -4.01 -31.79
CA ARG A 138 0.56 -4.39 -30.58
C ARG A 138 -0.77 -4.97 -31.03
N GLU A 139 -0.93 -6.27 -30.84
CA GLU A 139 -2.23 -6.93 -30.95
C GLU A 139 -3.19 -6.28 -29.93
N GLY A 140 -4.40 -5.98 -30.40
CA GLY A 140 -5.43 -5.28 -29.64
C GLY A 140 -5.85 -6.08 -28.41
N GLY A 141 -5.53 -5.54 -27.23
CA GLY A 141 -6.12 -6.00 -25.98
C GLY A 141 -7.50 -5.38 -25.83
N GLY A 142 -8.55 -6.20 -25.96
CA GLY A 142 -9.91 -5.81 -25.62
C GLY A 142 -9.97 -5.26 -24.18
N THR A 143 -10.74 -4.20 -24.00
CA THR A 143 -11.02 -3.57 -22.71
C THR A 143 -11.67 -4.60 -21.77
N LYS A 144 -10.87 -5.25 -20.93
CA LYS A 144 -11.40 -6.05 -19.82
C LYS A 144 -12.08 -5.06 -18.86
N GLY A 145 -13.42 -5.06 -18.84
CA GLY A 145 -14.23 -4.26 -17.94
C GLY A 145 -13.76 -4.41 -16.48
N ARG A 146 -13.75 -3.30 -15.76
CA ARG A 146 -13.20 -3.23 -14.38
C ARG A 146 -14.06 -4.09 -13.43
N PRO A 147 -13.47 -4.95 -12.58
CA PRO A 147 -14.25 -5.74 -11.62
C PRO A 147 -14.96 -4.81 -10.62
N CYS A 148 -16.28 -4.91 -10.54
CA CYS A 148 -17.17 -4.06 -9.73
C CYS A 148 -17.14 -4.46 -8.24
N VAL A 149 -15.99 -4.29 -7.58
CA VAL A 149 -15.79 -4.69 -6.17
C VAL A 149 -16.41 -3.68 -5.21
N ALA A 150 -16.13 -2.39 -5.39
CA ALA A 150 -16.69 -1.32 -4.57
C ALA A 150 -17.25 -0.18 -5.43
N ILE A 151 -18.38 0.40 -5.02
CA ILE A 151 -19.02 1.53 -5.71
C ILE A 151 -19.40 2.63 -4.72
N ARG A 152 -19.26 3.89 -5.13
CA ARG A 152 -19.70 5.02 -4.32
C ARG A 152 -21.24 5.06 -4.27
N ALA A 153 -21.81 4.91 -3.09
CA ALA A 153 -23.24 5.06 -2.87
C ALA A 153 -23.64 6.55 -3.00
N ARG A 154 -24.74 6.82 -3.71
CA ARG A 154 -25.31 8.17 -3.84
C ARG A 154 -25.98 8.63 -2.55
N ASN A 155 -26.64 7.72 -1.84
CA ASN A 155 -27.30 8.00 -0.57
C ASN A 155 -26.62 7.25 0.57
N ALA A 156 -26.49 7.91 1.72
CA ALA A 156 -25.96 7.34 2.95
C ALA A 156 -26.73 6.11 3.44
N ARG A 157 -28.03 6.01 3.12
CA ARG A 157 -28.88 4.89 3.54
C ARG A 157 -28.63 3.59 2.77
N ASP A 158 -28.05 3.70 1.57
CA ASP A 158 -27.80 2.57 0.68
C ASP A 158 -26.39 2.00 0.85
N ALA A 159 -25.60 2.54 1.77
CA ALA A 159 -24.20 2.22 1.95
C ALA A 159 -23.99 1.17 3.05
N ASP A 160 -23.04 0.29 2.79
CA ASP A 160 -22.57 -0.71 3.74
C ASP A 160 -21.52 -0.11 4.69
N VAL A 161 -20.73 0.85 4.21
CA VAL A 161 -19.69 1.55 4.98
C VAL A 161 -19.60 3.03 4.61
N TYR A 162 -19.04 3.83 5.53
CA TYR A 162 -18.87 5.28 5.40
C TYR A 162 -17.39 5.63 5.29
N PHE A 163 -16.96 6.10 4.14
CA PHE A 163 -15.60 6.54 3.93
C PHE A 163 -15.42 8.02 4.29
N VAL A 164 -14.43 8.33 5.12
CA VAL A 164 -14.03 9.69 5.50
C VAL A 164 -12.81 10.08 4.65
N PRO A 165 -12.96 10.89 3.60
CA PRO A 165 -11.90 11.20 2.64
C PRO A 165 -10.96 12.29 3.17
N PHE A 166 -10.50 12.18 4.42
CA PHE A 166 -9.47 13.05 4.97
C PHE A 166 -8.09 12.49 4.60
N PHE A 167 -7.29 13.27 3.89
CA PHE A 167 -5.92 12.89 3.51
C PHE A 167 -4.97 13.11 4.69
N ALA A 168 -5.18 12.33 5.75
CA ALA A 168 -4.49 12.48 7.03
C ALA A 168 -2.97 12.28 6.90
N SER A 169 -2.54 11.37 6.04
CA SER A 169 -1.12 11.12 5.79
C SER A 169 -0.48 12.30 5.07
N LEU A 170 -1.16 12.89 4.09
CA LEU A 170 -0.72 14.10 3.40
C LEU A 170 -0.72 15.31 4.34
N SER A 171 -1.75 15.48 5.17
CA SER A 171 -1.85 16.56 6.16
C SER A 171 -0.65 16.56 7.10
N TYR A 172 -0.32 15.41 7.69
CA TYR A 172 0.85 15.27 8.54
C TYR A 172 2.14 15.59 7.78
N ASN A 173 2.29 15.03 6.59
CA ASN A 173 3.48 15.19 5.77
C ASN A 173 3.70 16.63 5.29
N LYS A 174 2.61 17.34 4.97
CA LYS A 174 2.64 18.73 4.54
C LYS A 174 2.85 19.65 5.73
N TYR A 175 2.01 19.57 6.74
CA TYR A 175 1.96 20.60 7.77
C TYR A 175 2.85 20.27 8.99
N SER A 176 2.74 19.06 9.54
CA SER A 176 3.50 18.68 10.74
C SER A 176 5.01 18.55 10.49
N ARG A 177 5.43 18.11 9.29
CA ARG A 177 6.87 18.07 8.94
C ARG A 177 7.45 19.45 8.59
N MET A 178 6.63 20.38 8.09
CA MET A 178 7.05 21.72 7.69
C MET A 178 6.86 22.78 8.78
N ARG A 179 6.78 22.37 10.07
CA ARG A 179 6.61 23.26 11.24
C ARG A 179 5.30 24.09 11.23
N MET A 180 4.25 23.58 10.60
CA MET A 180 2.88 24.12 10.67
C MET A 180 1.97 23.12 11.41
N LYS A 181 2.42 22.64 12.57
CA LYS A 181 1.74 21.58 13.33
C LYS A 181 0.31 21.98 13.71
N GLU A 182 0.11 23.26 13.99
CA GLU A 182 -1.17 23.86 14.36
C GLU A 182 -2.21 23.68 13.24
N ARG A 183 -1.79 23.71 11.97
CA ARG A 183 -2.69 23.52 10.83
C ARG A 183 -3.13 22.06 10.69
N ASP A 184 -2.24 21.11 10.92
CA ASP A 184 -2.57 19.67 10.95
C ASP A 184 -3.53 19.36 12.10
N GLU A 185 -3.25 19.89 13.29
CA GLU A 185 -4.11 19.72 14.47
C GLU A 185 -5.50 20.34 14.25
N GLU A 186 -5.58 21.52 13.65
CA GLU A 186 -6.85 22.16 13.33
C GLU A 186 -7.69 21.34 12.34
N LEU A 187 -7.08 20.79 11.28
CA LEU A 187 -7.78 19.89 10.35
C LEU A 187 -8.26 18.61 11.05
N GLN A 188 -7.43 18.03 11.93
CA GLN A 188 -7.82 16.88 12.74
C GLN A 188 -9.01 17.19 13.65
N ARG A 189 -9.01 18.35 14.33
CA ARG A 189 -10.12 18.79 15.18
C ARG A 189 -11.41 18.94 14.38
N LYS A 190 -11.36 19.64 13.25
CA LYS A 190 -12.52 19.88 12.39
C LYS A 190 -13.10 18.59 11.82
N VAL A 191 -12.28 17.65 11.37
CA VAL A 191 -12.78 16.37 10.84
C VAL A 191 -13.45 15.53 11.93
N VAL A 192 -12.88 15.51 13.15
CA VAL A 192 -13.51 14.86 14.30
C VAL A 192 -14.87 15.50 14.55
N GLU A 193 -14.92 16.83 14.72
CA GLU A 193 -16.15 17.57 14.99
C GLU A 193 -17.23 17.32 13.94
N TYR A 194 -16.84 17.27 12.66
CA TYR A 194 -17.75 16.99 11.56
C TYR A 194 -18.28 15.55 11.61
N VAL A 195 -17.40 14.56 11.72
CA VAL A 195 -17.73 13.14 11.61
C VAL A 195 -18.58 12.68 12.80
N VAL A 196 -18.22 13.06 14.03
CA VAL A 196 -18.93 12.61 15.24
C VAL A 196 -20.36 13.14 15.33
N ARG A 197 -20.67 14.24 14.62
CA ARG A 197 -22.01 14.82 14.55
C ARG A 197 -22.94 14.08 13.57
N GLN A 198 -22.40 13.27 12.67
CA GLN A 198 -23.18 12.59 11.65
C GLN A 198 -24.07 11.50 12.27
N GLU A 199 -25.31 11.38 11.81
CA GLU A 199 -26.24 10.35 12.30
C GLU A 199 -25.72 8.93 12.07
N ALA A 200 -25.02 8.70 10.96
CA ALA A 200 -24.34 7.43 10.69
C ALA A 200 -23.30 7.09 11.78
N TRP A 201 -22.49 8.07 12.18
CA TRP A 201 -21.51 7.88 13.25
C TRP A 201 -22.17 7.59 14.58
N LYS A 202 -23.20 8.36 14.96
CA LYS A 202 -23.95 8.14 16.21
C LYS A 202 -24.57 6.74 16.26
N ARG A 203 -25.10 6.26 15.14
CA ARG A 203 -25.74 4.94 15.02
C ARG A 203 -24.77 3.78 15.24
N SER A 204 -23.61 3.80 14.58
CA SER A 204 -22.64 2.70 14.65
C SER A 204 -21.57 2.89 15.73
N ARG A 205 -21.48 4.08 16.30
CA ARG A 205 -20.35 4.60 17.08
C ARG A 205 -19.04 4.60 16.30
N GLY A 206 -19.12 4.80 14.98
CA GLY A 206 -17.96 4.84 14.08
C GLY A 206 -17.53 3.48 13.52
N ARG A 207 -18.14 2.36 13.95
CA ARG A 207 -17.69 1.01 13.57
C ARG A 207 -17.91 0.64 12.09
N ASP A 208 -18.76 1.39 11.39
CA ASP A 208 -18.97 1.28 9.93
C ASP A 208 -18.21 2.38 9.16
N HIS A 209 -17.34 3.15 9.83
CA HIS A 209 -16.53 4.20 9.21
C HIS A 209 -15.14 3.70 8.84
N VAL A 210 -14.69 4.06 7.65
CA VAL A 210 -13.34 3.78 7.13
C VAL A 210 -12.56 5.07 7.05
N ILE A 211 -11.39 5.10 7.69
CA ILE A 211 -10.50 6.26 7.75
C ILE A 211 -9.08 5.81 7.40
N VAL A 212 -8.41 6.53 6.49
CA VAL A 212 -7.02 6.22 6.16
C VAL A 212 -6.08 6.90 7.15
N MET A 213 -5.30 6.08 7.86
CA MET A 213 -4.25 6.49 8.78
C MET A 213 -2.95 5.78 8.37
N HIS A 214 -2.60 5.86 7.08
CA HIS A 214 -1.51 5.07 6.52
C HIS A 214 -0.14 5.56 6.99
N HIS A 215 0.05 6.85 7.18
CA HIS A 215 1.24 7.35 7.88
C HIS A 215 1.10 7.10 9.39
N PRO A 216 2.02 6.39 10.04
CA PRO A 216 1.86 5.97 11.44
C PRO A 216 1.90 7.12 12.46
N ASN A 217 2.39 8.29 12.04
CA ASN A 217 2.32 9.55 12.80
C ASN A 217 1.17 10.48 12.36
N SER A 218 0.27 10.08 11.47
CA SER A 218 -0.94 10.86 11.16
C SER A 218 -2.00 10.70 12.27
N LEU A 219 -3.00 11.59 12.30
CA LEU A 219 -4.10 11.56 13.27
C LEU A 219 -3.67 11.53 14.75
N GLN A 220 -2.52 12.08 15.13
CA GLN A 220 -2.01 11.96 16.50
C GLN A 220 -3.02 12.42 17.57
N MET A 221 -3.76 13.49 17.29
CA MET A 221 -4.80 14.00 18.18
C MET A 221 -6.14 13.28 17.97
N ALA A 222 -6.50 12.98 16.72
CA ALA A 222 -7.81 12.45 16.37
C ALA A 222 -7.96 10.93 16.55
N ARG A 223 -6.88 10.14 16.50
CA ARG A 223 -6.94 8.67 16.42
C ARG A 223 -7.62 8.00 17.61
N GLU A 224 -7.51 8.57 18.82
CA GLU A 224 -8.20 8.02 20.00
C GLU A 224 -9.70 8.34 19.93
N LEU A 225 -10.05 9.55 19.51
CA LEU A 225 -11.44 10.01 19.35
C LEU A 225 -12.17 9.26 18.23
N LEU A 226 -11.43 8.84 17.21
CA LEU A 226 -11.94 8.09 16.06
C LEU A 226 -11.62 6.58 16.14
N GLY A 227 -11.13 6.09 17.28
CA GLY A 227 -10.53 4.76 17.41
C GLY A 227 -11.46 3.58 17.13
N GLU A 228 -12.77 3.81 17.22
CA GLU A 228 -13.80 2.81 16.91
C GLU A 228 -13.95 2.56 15.39
N ALA A 229 -13.41 3.45 14.55
CA ALA A 229 -13.43 3.29 13.10
C ALA A 229 -12.48 2.18 12.62
N ILE A 230 -12.74 1.71 11.40
CA ILE A 230 -11.85 0.86 10.64
C ILE A 230 -10.73 1.74 10.06
N PHE A 231 -9.52 1.58 10.56
CA PHE A 231 -8.36 2.26 10.01
C PHE A 231 -7.73 1.47 8.87
N ILE A 232 -7.34 2.19 7.82
CA ILE A 232 -6.40 1.69 6.81
C ILE A 232 -5.00 2.17 7.21
N VAL A 233 -4.15 1.24 7.64
CA VAL A 233 -2.82 1.50 8.20
C VAL A 233 -1.72 0.85 7.37
N ALA A 234 -0.46 1.27 7.57
CA ALA A 234 0.71 0.60 6.96
C ALA A 234 1.21 -0.59 7.78
N ASP A 235 1.08 -0.50 9.11
CA ASP A 235 1.44 -1.52 10.10
C ASP A 235 0.79 -1.20 11.46
N PHE A 236 0.96 -2.09 12.43
CA PHE A 236 0.47 -1.95 13.81
C PHE A 236 1.57 -1.58 14.83
N GLY A 237 2.78 -1.28 14.38
CA GLY A 237 3.95 -1.17 15.26
C GLY A 237 4.07 0.16 16.01
N ARG A 238 3.34 1.20 15.59
CA ARG A 238 3.45 2.56 16.16
C ARG A 238 2.28 2.95 17.06
N VAL A 239 1.09 2.47 16.76
CA VAL A 239 -0.15 2.85 17.43
C VAL A 239 -0.48 1.80 18.48
N SER A 240 -1.03 2.22 19.62
CA SER A 240 -1.47 1.31 20.68
C SER A 240 -2.48 0.29 20.15
N SER A 241 -2.36 -0.97 20.58
CA SER A 241 -3.29 -2.05 20.23
C SER A 241 -4.74 -1.81 20.68
N LYS A 242 -4.97 -0.84 21.58
CA LYS A 242 -6.32 -0.38 21.95
C LYS A 242 -6.99 0.47 20.87
N VAL A 243 -6.20 1.14 20.04
CA VAL A 243 -6.68 2.07 19.01
C VAL A 243 -6.58 1.43 17.62
N SER A 244 -5.50 0.67 17.38
CA SER A 244 -5.32 0.00 16.10
C SER A 244 -4.85 -1.45 16.24
N HIS A 245 -5.59 -2.37 15.63
CA HIS A 245 -5.31 -3.81 15.73
C HIS A 245 -5.94 -4.65 14.60
N LEU A 246 -5.39 -5.85 14.40
CA LEU A 246 -5.80 -6.82 13.37
C LEU A 246 -7.28 -7.21 13.42
N GLY A 247 -7.89 -7.18 14.61
CA GLY A 247 -9.31 -7.53 14.77
C GLY A 247 -10.29 -6.56 14.10
N LYS A 248 -9.87 -5.36 13.67
CA LYS A 248 -10.77 -4.37 13.05
C LYS A 248 -10.16 -3.62 11.86
N ASP A 249 -8.84 -3.42 11.83
CA ASP A 249 -8.19 -2.55 10.85
C ASP A 249 -7.60 -3.33 9.68
N VAL A 250 -7.37 -2.61 8.58
CA VAL A 250 -6.83 -3.17 7.33
C VAL A 250 -5.43 -2.62 7.08
N VAL A 251 -4.48 -3.51 6.77
CA VAL A 251 -3.15 -3.12 6.32
C VAL A 251 -3.18 -2.90 4.82
N ALA A 252 -2.92 -1.67 4.38
CA ALA A 252 -2.67 -1.37 2.98
C ALA A 252 -1.16 -1.40 2.69
N PRO A 253 -0.72 -1.91 1.54
CA PRO A 253 0.67 -1.83 1.15
C PRO A 253 1.05 -0.39 0.76
N TYR A 254 2.31 -0.04 1.01
CA TYR A 254 2.90 1.14 0.39
C TYR A 254 2.85 1.05 -1.13
N LYS A 255 2.82 2.21 -1.80
CA LYS A 255 2.97 2.26 -3.26
C LYS A 255 4.28 1.57 -3.66
N HIS A 256 4.17 0.54 -4.50
CA HIS A 256 5.31 -0.16 -5.09
C HIS A 256 6.11 0.82 -5.95
N ILE A 257 7.41 0.93 -5.69
CA ILE A 257 8.28 1.90 -6.38
C ILE A 257 9.37 1.24 -7.23
N ILE A 258 9.54 -0.08 -7.12
CA ILE A 258 10.44 -0.84 -7.99
C ILE A 258 9.66 -1.53 -9.11
N PRO A 259 10.29 -1.83 -10.25
CA PRO A 259 9.65 -2.65 -11.28
C PRO A 259 9.36 -4.05 -10.75
N THR A 260 8.17 -4.57 -11.06
CA THR A 260 7.85 -5.99 -10.85
C THR A 260 8.57 -6.82 -11.90
N PHE A 261 9.27 -7.87 -11.46
CA PHE A 261 9.96 -8.79 -12.35
C PHE A 261 9.20 -10.11 -12.38
N TYR A 262 8.63 -10.45 -13.55
CA TYR A 262 7.89 -11.70 -13.74
C TYR A 262 8.79 -12.91 -13.98
N GLU A 263 10.02 -12.66 -14.44
CA GLU A 263 10.99 -13.68 -14.81
C GLU A 263 12.30 -13.46 -14.04
N ASP A 264 12.53 -14.31 -13.04
CA ASP A 264 13.83 -14.45 -12.39
C ASP A 264 14.33 -15.88 -12.62
N HIS A 265 15.29 -16.04 -13.54
CA HIS A 265 15.88 -17.34 -13.85
C HIS A 265 17.08 -17.67 -12.95
N THR A 266 17.41 -16.82 -11.97
CA THR A 266 18.55 -17.06 -11.09
C THR A 266 18.19 -18.03 -9.95
N SER A 267 19.02 -19.05 -9.75
CA SER A 267 18.89 -19.93 -8.59
C SER A 267 19.38 -19.22 -7.32
N PHE A 268 18.88 -19.64 -6.15
CA PHE A 268 19.35 -19.12 -4.86
C PHE A 268 20.88 -19.20 -4.71
N GLU A 269 21.49 -20.33 -5.10
CA GLU A 269 22.94 -20.53 -4.97
C GLU A 269 23.77 -19.69 -5.95
N SER A 270 23.21 -19.36 -7.12
CA SER A 270 23.91 -18.55 -8.14
C SER A 270 24.09 -17.08 -7.75
N ARG A 271 23.46 -16.64 -6.65
CA ARG A 271 23.49 -15.24 -6.21
C ARG A 271 24.78 -14.94 -5.43
N PRO A 272 25.59 -13.97 -5.89
CA PRO A 272 26.92 -13.71 -5.32
C PRO A 272 26.89 -13.02 -3.96
N THR A 273 25.80 -12.32 -3.63
CA THR A 273 25.64 -11.62 -2.35
C THR A 273 24.84 -12.50 -1.40
N LEU A 274 25.36 -12.73 -0.18
CA LEU A 274 24.63 -13.43 0.86
C LEU A 274 23.53 -12.53 1.41
N LEU A 275 23.90 -11.34 1.89
CA LEU A 275 23.00 -10.46 2.65
C LEU A 275 23.12 -9.03 2.15
N PHE A 276 22.00 -8.39 1.84
CA PHE A 276 21.99 -7.02 1.30
C PHE A 276 21.10 -6.06 2.07
N PHE A 277 21.64 -4.88 2.35
CA PHE A 277 20.92 -3.71 2.80
C PHE A 277 21.43 -2.46 2.09
N GLN A 278 20.50 -1.60 1.65
CA GLN A 278 20.82 -0.27 1.18
C GLN A 278 19.80 0.75 1.70
N GLY A 279 20.31 1.78 2.37
CA GLY A 279 19.53 2.92 2.83
C GLY A 279 20.16 3.64 4.01
N ALA A 280 19.61 4.80 4.34
CA ALA A 280 20.12 5.64 5.42
C ALA A 280 20.27 4.87 6.74
N LEU A 281 21.49 4.82 7.27
CA LEU A 281 21.88 4.15 8.52
C LEU A 281 21.46 4.94 9.74
N HIS A 282 21.71 6.25 9.72
CA HIS A 282 21.42 7.13 10.84
C HIS A 282 19.93 7.47 10.88
N ARG A 283 19.22 6.83 11.80
CA ARG A 283 17.77 6.97 12.01
C ARG A 283 17.44 7.10 13.51
N LYS A 284 16.26 7.64 13.81
CA LYS A 284 15.74 7.83 15.16
C LYS A 284 14.80 6.68 15.53
N GLU A 285 14.35 6.66 16.79
CA GLU A 285 13.42 5.65 17.32
C GLU A 285 13.87 4.22 16.97
N GLY A 286 12.98 3.34 16.48
CA GLY A 286 13.34 1.98 16.08
C GLY A 286 14.46 1.88 15.04
N GLY A 287 14.75 2.96 14.31
CA GLY A 287 15.78 3.02 13.30
C GLY A 287 17.22 2.93 13.84
N PHE A 288 17.46 3.10 15.15
CA PHE A 288 18.81 2.96 15.74
C PHE A 288 19.40 1.56 15.51
N VAL A 289 18.55 0.55 15.32
CA VAL A 289 18.96 -0.84 15.07
C VAL A 289 19.83 -0.96 13.82
N ARG A 290 19.64 -0.07 12.82
CA ARG A 290 20.42 -0.07 11.58
C ARG A 290 21.91 0.13 11.83
N GLN A 291 22.25 1.11 12.67
CA GLN A 291 23.65 1.39 13.00
C GLN A 291 24.27 0.25 13.80
N LYS A 292 23.53 -0.30 14.78
CA LYS A 292 23.99 -1.43 15.58
C LYS A 292 24.27 -2.64 14.70
N LEU A 293 23.34 -2.99 13.81
CA LEU A 293 23.51 -4.13 12.91
C LEU A 293 24.65 -3.87 11.93
N TYR A 294 24.71 -2.69 11.31
CA TYR A 294 25.82 -2.32 10.42
C TYR A 294 27.18 -2.53 11.09
N ASN A 295 27.38 -2.04 12.32
CA ASN A 295 28.63 -2.20 13.04
C ASN A 295 28.99 -3.66 13.33
N LEU A 296 27.99 -4.55 13.45
CA LEU A 296 28.18 -5.96 13.74
C LEU A 296 28.53 -6.80 12.51
N ILE A 297 27.98 -6.47 11.33
CA ILE A 297 28.03 -7.37 10.16
C ILE A 297 28.63 -6.76 8.89
N LYS A 298 29.05 -5.48 8.89
CA LYS A 298 29.55 -4.80 7.68
C LYS A 298 30.77 -5.47 7.05
N ASP A 299 31.61 -6.13 7.85
CA ASP A 299 32.88 -6.74 7.42
C ASP A 299 32.73 -8.25 7.15
N GLU A 300 31.52 -8.80 7.28
CA GLU A 300 31.23 -10.22 7.07
C GLU A 300 31.22 -10.59 5.58
N LYS A 301 31.73 -11.79 5.27
CA LYS A 301 31.85 -12.27 3.89
C LYS A 301 30.47 -12.37 3.22
N GLY A 302 30.33 -11.75 2.05
CA GLY A 302 29.10 -11.78 1.27
C GLY A 302 28.01 -10.84 1.78
N VAL A 303 28.30 -10.00 2.78
CA VAL A 303 27.40 -8.94 3.24
C VAL A 303 27.67 -7.65 2.48
N VAL A 304 26.61 -7.02 1.98
CA VAL A 304 26.65 -5.70 1.37
C VAL A 304 25.71 -4.80 2.13
N PHE A 305 26.27 -3.86 2.88
CA PHE A 305 25.53 -2.92 3.72
C PHE A 305 25.92 -1.50 3.33
N ARG A 306 25.00 -0.73 2.73
CA ARG A 306 25.29 0.60 2.18
C ARG A 306 24.46 1.69 2.85
N ASP A 307 25.15 2.73 3.34
CA ASP A 307 24.51 3.96 3.78
C ASP A 307 24.22 4.87 2.59
N GLU A 308 22.95 5.03 2.24
CA GLU A 308 22.58 5.88 1.12
C GLU A 308 21.20 6.52 1.33
N SER A 309 21.10 7.81 1.02
CA SER A 309 19.82 8.50 0.97
C SER A 309 19.01 8.13 -0.27
N PHE A 310 17.71 8.39 -0.23
CA PHE A 310 16.83 8.08 -1.36
C PHE A 310 17.13 8.99 -2.56
N SER A 311 17.39 8.38 -3.72
CA SER A 311 17.58 9.03 -5.01
C SER A 311 17.16 8.05 -6.13
N SER A 312 16.97 8.54 -7.35
CA SER A 312 16.65 7.68 -8.50
C SER A 312 17.79 6.70 -8.82
N ALA A 313 19.04 7.12 -8.63
CA ALA A 313 20.21 6.27 -8.77
C ALA A 313 20.26 5.19 -7.66
N SER A 314 19.96 5.57 -6.42
CA SER A 314 19.95 4.63 -5.29
C SER A 314 18.83 3.61 -5.41
N LEU A 315 17.69 3.96 -6.03
CA LEU A 315 16.62 3.01 -6.35
C LEU A 315 17.10 1.92 -7.34
N LYS A 316 17.79 2.31 -8.42
CA LYS A 316 18.35 1.36 -9.42
C LYS A 316 19.40 0.45 -8.77
N SER A 317 20.31 1.03 -7.98
CA SER A 317 21.35 0.29 -7.26
C SER A 317 20.74 -0.68 -6.24
N ALA A 318 19.78 -0.23 -5.42
CA ALA A 318 19.08 -1.08 -4.47
C ALA A 318 18.35 -2.23 -5.16
N THR A 319 17.68 -1.97 -6.30
CA THR A 319 17.00 -3.01 -7.08
C THR A 319 17.98 -4.07 -7.57
N LYS A 320 19.13 -3.66 -8.12
CA LYS A 320 20.18 -4.60 -8.56
C LYS A 320 20.74 -5.41 -7.40
N GLY A 321 21.03 -4.75 -6.27
CA GLY A 321 21.56 -5.40 -5.08
C GLY A 321 20.60 -6.41 -4.46
N MET A 322 19.31 -6.06 -4.33
CA MET A 322 18.29 -7.00 -3.84
C MET A 322 18.17 -8.25 -4.73
N ARG A 323 18.32 -8.09 -6.05
CA ARG A 323 18.26 -9.21 -7.02
C ARG A 323 19.49 -10.10 -6.99
N SER A 324 20.68 -9.54 -6.79
CA SER A 324 21.92 -10.33 -6.70
C SER A 324 22.11 -11.00 -5.34
N SER A 325 21.14 -10.87 -4.43
CA SER A 325 21.28 -11.30 -3.04
C SER A 325 20.39 -12.47 -2.69
N ARG A 326 20.90 -13.36 -1.84
CA ARG A 326 20.16 -14.48 -1.25
C ARG A 326 19.15 -14.00 -0.21
N PHE A 327 19.57 -13.05 0.62
CA PHE A 327 18.77 -12.44 1.67
C PHE A 327 18.74 -10.91 1.54
N CYS A 328 17.55 -10.33 1.69
CA CYS A 328 17.37 -8.88 1.82
C CYS A 328 17.01 -8.52 3.27
N LEU A 329 17.76 -7.59 3.85
CA LEU A 329 17.47 -7.05 5.17
C LEU A 329 16.45 -5.91 5.07
N HIS A 330 15.37 -6.04 5.85
CA HIS A 330 14.33 -5.02 5.99
C HIS A 330 14.32 -4.50 7.42
N LEU A 331 15.21 -3.54 7.66
CA LEU A 331 15.39 -2.93 8.97
C LEU A 331 14.41 -1.76 9.15
N ALA A 332 13.76 -1.72 10.32
CA ALA A 332 12.90 -0.61 10.73
C ALA A 332 13.59 0.76 10.53
N GLY A 333 12.81 1.77 10.17
CA GLY A 333 13.26 3.15 10.05
C GLY A 333 12.76 3.99 11.22
N ASP A 334 12.49 5.27 10.96
CA ASP A 334 11.74 6.12 11.90
C ASP A 334 10.27 5.67 12.05
N THR A 335 9.81 4.80 11.13
CA THR A 335 8.53 4.09 11.17
C THR A 335 8.77 2.57 11.23
N PRO A 336 7.85 1.77 11.82
CA PRO A 336 8.06 0.33 12.01
C PRO A 336 8.21 -0.45 10.70
N SER A 337 7.38 -0.14 9.70
CA SER A 337 7.50 -0.67 8.34
C SER A 337 8.08 0.35 7.36
N SER A 338 8.48 -0.13 6.18
CA SER A 338 9.01 0.70 5.09
C SER A 338 8.63 0.11 3.73
N ASN A 339 8.57 0.94 2.68
CA ASN A 339 8.33 0.51 1.30
C ASN A 339 9.12 -0.74 0.90
N ARG A 340 10.39 -0.85 1.34
CA ARG A 340 11.25 -1.98 0.97
C ARG A 340 10.62 -3.33 1.30
N LEU A 341 9.91 -3.43 2.42
CA LEU A 341 9.24 -4.68 2.82
C LEU A 341 8.20 -5.09 1.77
N PHE A 342 7.32 -4.15 1.39
CA PHE A 342 6.26 -4.41 0.43
C PHE A 342 6.79 -4.56 -1.00
N ASP A 343 7.85 -3.83 -1.34
CA ASP A 343 8.59 -3.99 -2.59
C ASP A 343 9.18 -5.40 -2.73
N ALA A 344 9.72 -5.97 -1.64
CA ALA A 344 10.22 -7.33 -1.64
C ALA A 344 9.09 -8.38 -1.71
N ILE A 345 7.93 -8.12 -1.11
CA ILE A 345 6.75 -8.98 -1.22
C ILE A 345 6.21 -8.97 -2.65
N GLY A 346 6.04 -7.78 -3.25
CA GLY A 346 5.48 -7.60 -4.60
C GLY A 346 6.33 -8.27 -5.69
N ASN A 347 7.65 -8.32 -5.50
CA ASN A 347 8.59 -8.94 -6.44
C ASN A 347 8.59 -10.48 -6.46
N ARG A 348 7.79 -11.17 -5.63
CA ARG A 348 7.81 -12.64 -5.51
C ARG A 348 6.97 -13.40 -6.55
N GLN A 349 6.40 -12.75 -7.56
CA GLN A 349 5.53 -13.45 -8.52
C GLN A 349 6.26 -14.39 -9.50
N GLY A 350 7.58 -14.58 -9.38
CA GLY A 350 8.36 -15.60 -10.10
C GLY A 350 9.00 -16.63 -9.15
N ALA A 351 9.02 -17.90 -9.57
CA ALA A 351 9.61 -19.01 -8.82
C ALA A 351 11.10 -18.76 -8.50
N VAL A 352 11.52 -19.08 -7.27
CA VAL A 352 12.85 -18.87 -6.67
C VAL A 352 13.06 -17.47 -6.09
N SER A 353 12.59 -17.31 -4.86
CA SER A 353 12.50 -16.04 -4.15
C SER A 353 13.74 -15.72 -3.31
N THR A 354 14.25 -14.49 -3.40
CA THR A 354 15.04 -13.86 -2.33
C THR A 354 14.33 -14.05 -0.98
N GLN A 355 15.06 -14.45 0.07
CA GLN A 355 14.46 -14.56 1.40
C GLN A 355 14.43 -13.18 2.07
N ILE A 356 13.28 -12.84 2.66
CA ILE A 356 13.05 -11.55 3.36
C ILE A 356 13.38 -11.78 4.82
N VAL A 357 14.35 -11.02 5.35
CA VAL A 357 14.63 -10.96 6.78
C VAL A 357 14.14 -9.62 7.29
N GLN A 358 12.98 -9.62 7.94
CA GLN A 358 12.41 -8.43 8.58
C GLN A 358 12.87 -8.35 10.03
N MET A 359 13.46 -7.22 10.41
CA MET A 359 13.80 -6.93 11.80
C MET A 359 13.00 -5.71 12.26
N THR A 360 11.98 -5.97 13.08
CA THR A 360 11.20 -4.93 13.74
C THR A 360 11.77 -4.69 15.14
N THR A 361 11.64 -3.46 15.65
CA THR A 361 12.04 -3.09 17.01
C THR A 361 10.93 -3.27 18.03
N SER A 362 9.83 -3.92 17.66
CA SER A 362 8.86 -4.39 18.64
C SER A 362 9.59 -5.37 19.56
N SER A 363 9.70 -4.96 20.83
CA SER A 363 10.02 -5.84 21.95
C SER A 363 9.29 -7.17 21.73
N PHE A 364 10.03 -8.27 21.86
CA PHE A 364 9.44 -9.55 22.25
C PHE A 364 8.63 -9.30 23.52
N GLN A 365 7.33 -9.05 23.39
CA GLN A 365 6.37 -9.34 24.44
C GLN A 365 5.82 -10.71 24.08
N VAL A 366 6.41 -11.71 24.72
CA VAL A 366 5.87 -13.08 24.85
C VAL A 366 4.62 -13.02 25.71
#